data_AF-A2TZ54-F1
#
_entry.id   AF-A2TZ54-F1
#
_cell.length_a   1.000
_cell.length_b   1.000
_cell.length_c   1.000
_cell.angle_alpha   90.00
_cell.angle_beta   90.00
_cell.angle_gamma   90.00
#
_symmetry.space_group_name_H-M   'P 1'
#
loop_
_entity.id
_entity.type
_entity.pdbx_description
1 polymer ?
#
loop_
_entity_poly.entity_id
_entity_poly.type
_entity_poly.pdbx_seq_one_letter_code
_entity_poly.pdbx_strand_id
1 'polypeptide(L)'
;MKKDIYIGLLTPWGVPLIEKTLENWSDVEINKFMELHRLHVYSSKQESKGVYNFNIIRNSTYLALENEIEQMNMKVEKLRTISLLGQFIHESQEVPIDYAVILKNSFIDMQKYLTDDEEAVLLINESESPNKIINLTGVCPYVILFFDEELNFRGVSYSKESGKGEFRITTQYKTLLFLRLPHQVKYDQINNLKIN
;
A
#
# COMPACT_ATOMS: atom_id res chain seq x y z
N MET A 1 16.92 4.86 30.64
CA MET A 1 16.75 3.42 30.93
C MET A 1 16.97 2.70 29.61
N LYS A 2 17.97 1.81 29.52
CA LYS A 2 18.21 1.01 28.31
C LYS A 2 17.04 0.06 28.12
N LYS A 3 16.50 0.01 26.90
CA LYS A 3 15.41 -0.88 26.53
C LYS A 3 15.92 -1.78 25.43
N ASP A 4 15.85 -3.08 25.66
CA ASP A 4 16.17 -4.08 24.64
C ASP A 4 14.84 -4.63 24.11
N ILE A 5 14.75 -4.82 22.80
CA ILE A 5 13.56 -5.38 22.14
C ILE A 5 13.91 -6.79 21.67
N TYR A 6 13.13 -7.77 22.08
CA TYR A 6 13.27 -9.16 21.67
C TYR A 6 12.23 -9.46 20.60
N ILE A 7 12.67 -9.93 19.44
CA ILE A 7 11.81 -10.23 18.29
C ILE A 7 12.08 -11.66 17.85
N GLY A 8 11.00 -12.44 17.73
CA GLY A 8 11.03 -13.80 17.19
C GLY A 8 10.00 -13.96 16.08
N LEU A 9 10.40 -14.56 14.97
CA LEU A 9 9.50 -15.10 13.94
C LEU A 9 9.45 -16.62 14.14
N LEU A 10 8.28 -17.15 14.48
CA LEU A 10 8.08 -18.57 14.68
C LEU A 10 7.31 -19.19 13.50
N THR A 11 7.60 -20.44 13.18
CA THR A 11 6.74 -21.26 12.32
C THR A 11 5.38 -21.51 12.99
N PRO A 12 4.35 -21.94 12.23
CA PRO A 12 3.05 -22.34 12.80
C PRO A 12 3.13 -23.44 13.87
N TRP A 13 4.23 -24.18 13.92
CA TRP A 13 4.46 -25.25 14.90
C TRP A 13 5.42 -24.84 16.03
N GLY A 14 5.67 -23.54 16.18
CA GLY A 14 6.44 -22.97 17.29
C GLY A 14 7.97 -23.04 17.14
N VAL A 15 8.49 -23.48 16.00
CA VAL A 15 9.95 -23.48 15.74
C VAL A 15 10.40 -22.08 15.33
N PRO A 16 11.40 -21.47 15.98
CA PRO A 16 11.91 -20.16 15.57
C PRO A 16 12.60 -20.22 14.20
N LEU A 17 12.14 -19.36 13.29
CA LEU A 17 12.79 -19.07 12.01
C LEU A 17 13.85 -17.98 12.17
N ILE A 18 13.55 -16.94 12.97
CA ILE A 18 14.45 -15.82 13.25
C ILE A 18 14.25 -15.43 14.71
N GLU A 19 15.34 -15.25 15.45
CA GLU A 19 15.34 -14.61 16.77
C GLU A 19 16.40 -13.51 16.78
N LYS A 20 16.04 -12.32 17.25
CA LYS A 20 16.96 -11.21 17.35
C LYS A 20 16.66 -10.34 18.55
N THR A 21 17.71 -10.00 19.29
CA THR A 21 17.67 -8.97 20.32
C THR A 21 18.20 -7.67 19.73
N LEU A 22 17.40 -6.62 19.81
CA LEU A 22 17.77 -5.26 19.45
C LEU A 22 18.19 -4.54 20.74
N GLU A 23 19.51 -4.48 20.97
CA GLU A 23 20.08 -3.95 22.21
C GLU A 23 20.21 -2.43 22.23
N ASN A 24 19.93 -1.82 23.38
CA ASN A 24 20.12 -0.39 23.64
C ASN A 24 19.23 0.55 22.79
N TRP A 25 17.99 0.15 22.50
CA TRP A 25 17.01 0.95 21.74
C TRP A 25 16.26 1.95 22.63
N SER A 26 16.99 2.75 23.41
CA SER A 26 16.38 3.73 24.34
C SER A 26 15.58 4.82 23.63
N ASP A 27 15.97 5.15 22.40
CA ASP A 27 15.47 6.31 21.66
C ASP A 27 14.35 5.94 20.70
N VAL A 28 13.99 4.66 20.63
CA VAL A 28 12.93 4.19 19.74
C VAL A 28 11.58 4.33 20.40
N GLU A 29 10.76 5.16 19.76
CA GLU A 29 9.36 5.32 20.13
C GLU A 29 8.61 4.01 19.81
N ILE A 30 8.24 3.29 20.87
CA ILE A 30 7.61 1.96 20.75
C ILE A 30 6.37 1.99 19.84
N ASN A 31 5.58 3.07 19.87
CA ASN A 31 4.38 3.19 19.04
C ASN A 31 4.74 3.25 17.56
N LYS A 32 5.81 3.98 17.21
CA LYS A 32 6.34 4.05 15.85
C LYS A 32 6.96 2.72 15.41
N PHE A 33 7.60 2.00 16.33
CA PHE A 33 8.10 0.64 16.10
C PHE A 33 6.98 -0.40 15.92
N MET A 34 5.74 -0.11 16.32
CA MET A 34 4.61 -1.02 16.11
C MET A 34 3.86 -0.73 14.79
N GLU A 35 4.31 0.27 14.02
CA GLU A 35 3.75 0.60 12.70
C GLU A 35 4.20 -0.41 11.60
N LEU A 36 4.19 0.03 10.35
CA LEU A 36 4.40 -0.79 9.15
C LEU A 36 5.83 -1.30 9.03
N HIS A 37 5.97 -2.62 8.97
CA HIS A 37 7.20 -3.36 8.75
C HIS A 37 7.16 -4.06 7.39
N ARG A 38 8.34 -4.27 6.82
CA ARG A 38 8.52 -4.99 5.55
C ARG A 38 9.39 -6.22 5.77
N LEU A 39 8.84 -7.38 5.38
CA LEU A 39 9.58 -8.63 5.27
C LEU A 39 9.85 -8.92 3.80
N HIS A 40 11.13 -8.86 3.43
CA HIS A 40 11.56 -9.29 2.10
C HIS A 40 11.94 -10.77 2.13
N VAL A 41 11.33 -11.56 1.26
CA VAL A 41 11.62 -12.98 1.09
C VAL A 41 12.19 -13.21 -0.30
N TYR A 42 13.40 -13.78 -0.34
CA TYR A 42 14.10 -14.12 -1.57
C TYR A 42 14.40 -15.62 -1.59
N SER A 43 14.16 -16.25 -2.73
CA SER A 43 14.65 -17.60 -3.02
C SER A 43 15.96 -17.52 -3.79
N SER A 44 16.93 -18.38 -3.46
CA SER A 44 18.18 -18.52 -4.23
C SER A 44 17.96 -18.98 -5.67
N LYS A 45 16.79 -19.57 -5.94
CA LYS A 45 16.24 -19.81 -7.28
C LYS A 45 15.27 -18.67 -7.57
N GLN A 46 15.69 -17.77 -8.43
CA GLN A 46 15.22 -16.41 -8.75
C GLN A 46 13.72 -16.21 -9.14
N GLU A 47 12.77 -16.99 -8.62
CA GLU A 47 11.38 -17.01 -9.13
C GLU A 47 10.34 -16.29 -8.26
N SER A 48 10.66 -15.91 -7.02
CA SER A 48 9.72 -15.16 -6.18
C SER A 48 10.45 -14.17 -5.27
N LYS A 49 10.24 -12.87 -5.54
CA LYS A 49 10.50 -11.78 -4.60
C LYS A 49 9.15 -11.46 -3.95
N GLY A 50 8.98 -11.92 -2.70
CA GLY A 50 7.79 -11.58 -1.91
C GLY A 50 8.12 -10.44 -0.96
N VAL A 51 7.41 -9.32 -1.07
CA VAL A 51 7.44 -8.26 -0.05
C VAL A 51 6.15 -8.35 0.74
N TYR A 52 6.28 -8.65 2.03
CA TYR A 52 5.14 -8.73 2.94
C TYR A 52 5.17 -7.53 3.86
N ASN A 53 4.13 -6.72 3.78
CA ASN A 53 3.91 -5.59 4.67
C ASN A 53 3.11 -6.09 5.89
N PHE A 54 3.56 -5.83 7.10
CA PHE A 54 2.86 -6.22 8.33
C PHE A 54 3.01 -5.16 9.41
N ASN A 55 1.97 -5.00 10.23
CA ASN A 55 2.07 -4.20 11.45
C ASN A 55 2.33 -5.14 12.63
N ILE A 56 3.19 -4.72 13.55
CA ILE A 56 3.37 -5.44 14.81
C ILE A 56 2.30 -4.93 15.77
N ILE A 57 1.38 -5.81 16.17
CA ILE A 57 0.36 -5.47 17.16
C ILE A 57 0.56 -6.30 18.42
N ARG A 58 0.12 -5.76 19.56
CA ARG A 58 0.15 -6.52 20.81
C ARG A 58 -0.83 -7.68 20.71
N ASN A 59 -0.48 -8.82 21.30
CA ASN A 59 -1.37 -9.98 21.33
C ASN A 59 -2.75 -9.66 21.93
N SER A 60 -2.80 -8.86 22.99
CA SER A 60 -4.07 -8.40 23.57
C SER A 60 -4.93 -7.60 22.58
N THR A 61 -4.28 -6.82 21.70
CA THR A 61 -4.94 -6.05 20.64
C THR A 61 -5.38 -6.98 19.50
N TYR A 62 -4.56 -7.96 19.14
CA TYR A 62 -4.94 -9.00 18.17
C TYR A 62 -6.19 -9.74 18.64
N LEU A 63 -6.21 -10.28 19.85
CA LEU A 63 -7.36 -11.00 20.40
C LEU A 63 -8.63 -10.13 20.48
N ALA A 64 -8.49 -8.84 20.74
CA ALA A 64 -9.62 -7.92 20.78
C ALA A 64 -10.17 -7.56 19.40
N LEU A 65 -9.32 -7.63 18.35
CA LEU A 65 -9.63 -7.21 16.99
C LEU A 65 -9.51 -8.35 15.98
N GLU A 66 -9.48 -9.60 16.43
CA GLU A 66 -9.10 -10.78 15.63
C GLU A 66 -9.94 -10.86 14.36
N ASN A 67 -11.27 -10.78 14.50
CA ASN A 67 -12.19 -10.78 13.38
C ASN A 67 -11.98 -9.59 12.43
N GLU A 68 -11.67 -8.40 12.94
CA GLU A 68 -11.42 -7.22 12.10
C GLU A 68 -10.10 -7.33 11.34
N ILE A 69 -9.06 -7.86 12.00
CA ILE A 69 -7.74 -8.10 11.43
C ILE A 69 -7.81 -9.22 10.39
N GLU A 70 -8.55 -10.29 10.65
CA GLU A 70 -8.79 -11.35 9.67
C GLU A 70 -9.55 -10.82 8.45
N GLN A 71 -10.61 -10.03 8.64
CA GLN A 71 -11.34 -9.40 7.54
C GLN A 71 -10.46 -8.42 6.75
N MET A 72 -9.58 -7.68 7.42
CA MET A 72 -8.65 -6.74 6.80
C MET A 72 -7.53 -7.47 6.06
N ASN A 73 -6.97 -8.53 6.63
CA ASN A 73 -5.97 -9.39 5.97
C ASN A 73 -6.59 -10.13 4.78
N MET A 74 -7.84 -10.60 4.89
CA MET A 74 -8.60 -11.17 3.78
C MET A 74 -8.94 -10.16 2.68
N LYS A 75 -9.09 -8.87 3.02
CA LYS A 75 -9.25 -7.78 2.03
C LYS A 75 -7.92 -7.35 1.39
N VAL A 76 -6.81 -7.43 2.13
CA VAL A 76 -5.46 -7.19 1.63
C VAL A 76 -4.98 -8.36 0.75
N GLU A 77 -5.44 -9.58 1.02
CA GLU A 77 -5.25 -10.73 0.13
C GLU A 77 -6.21 -10.75 -1.07
N LYS A 78 -5.62 -10.77 -2.28
CA LYS A 78 -6.21 -11.12 -3.59
C LYS A 78 -7.05 -10.08 -4.32
N LEU A 79 -6.50 -8.89 -4.54
CA LEU A 79 -6.69 -8.28 -5.86
C LEU A 79 -5.43 -8.52 -6.67
N ARG A 80 -5.44 -9.55 -7.51
CA ARG A 80 -4.32 -9.82 -8.43
C ARG A 80 -4.38 -8.93 -9.66
N THR A 81 -5.58 -8.54 -10.06
CA THR A 81 -5.86 -7.79 -11.28
C THR A 81 -7.10 -6.94 -11.10
N ILE A 82 -7.04 -5.70 -11.54
CA ILE A 82 -8.20 -4.82 -11.76
C ILE A 82 -8.40 -4.63 -13.26
N SER A 83 -9.59 -4.19 -13.65
CA SER A 83 -9.89 -3.89 -15.05
C SER A 83 -10.20 -2.41 -15.22
N LEU A 84 -9.49 -1.75 -16.11
CA LEU A 84 -9.79 -0.40 -16.58
C LEU A 84 -10.66 -0.55 -17.83
N LEU A 85 -11.94 -0.25 -17.68
CA LEU A 85 -12.94 -0.33 -18.73
C LEU A 85 -12.98 0.99 -19.48
N GLY A 86 -13.08 0.90 -20.81
CA GLY A 86 -13.19 2.03 -21.70
C GLY A 86 -14.61 2.39 -22.09
N GLN A 87 -14.73 3.36 -22.97
CA GLN A 87 -16.02 3.90 -23.38
C GLN A 87 -16.82 2.88 -24.19
N PHE A 88 -16.14 1.97 -24.88
CA PHE A 88 -16.75 0.87 -25.62
C PHE A 88 -16.61 -0.45 -24.85
N ILE A 89 -17.61 -1.32 -24.97
CA ILE A 89 -17.76 -2.58 -24.21
C ILE A 89 -16.57 -3.54 -24.42
N HIS A 90 -15.84 -3.41 -25.53
CA HIS A 90 -14.68 -4.25 -25.86
C HIS A 90 -13.33 -3.64 -25.43
N GLU A 91 -13.33 -2.40 -24.96
CA GLU A 91 -12.13 -1.73 -24.47
C GLU A 91 -11.98 -2.03 -22.98
N SER A 92 -11.10 -2.97 -22.66
CA SER A 92 -10.75 -3.29 -21.28
C SER A 92 -9.25 -3.56 -21.21
N GLN A 93 -8.61 -2.99 -20.20
CA GLN A 93 -7.20 -3.20 -19.89
C GLN A 93 -7.09 -3.82 -18.50
N GLU A 94 -6.53 -5.02 -18.40
CA GLU A 94 -6.21 -5.60 -17.10
C GLU A 94 -4.91 -5.02 -16.57
N VAL A 95 -4.94 -4.61 -15.32
CA VAL A 95 -3.79 -4.07 -14.61
C VAL A 95 -3.53 -4.97 -13.40
N PRO A 96 -2.40 -5.68 -13.35
CA PRO A 96 -2.01 -6.37 -12.13
C PRO A 96 -1.75 -5.32 -11.05
N ILE A 97 -2.19 -5.57 -9.83
CA ILE A 97 -1.86 -4.72 -8.68
C ILE A 97 -1.09 -5.53 -7.64
N ASP A 98 -0.08 -4.91 -7.05
CA ASP A 98 0.73 -5.51 -5.99
C ASP A 98 -0.12 -5.70 -4.73
N TYR A 99 -0.90 -4.68 -4.39
CA TYR A 99 -1.89 -4.73 -3.31
C TYR A 99 -2.88 -3.57 -3.40
N ALA A 100 -3.97 -3.72 -2.64
CA ALA A 100 -4.87 -2.64 -2.30
C ALA A 100 -4.71 -2.25 -0.82
N VAL A 101 -4.72 -0.95 -0.53
CA VAL A 101 -4.65 -0.41 0.82
C VAL A 101 -5.90 0.42 1.12
N ILE A 102 -6.54 0.13 2.25
CA ILE A 102 -7.71 0.86 2.73
C ILE A 102 -7.28 1.73 3.92
N LEU A 103 -7.47 3.04 3.81
CA LEU A 103 -7.06 4.02 4.83
C LEU A 103 -8.24 4.86 5.30
N LYS A 104 -8.21 5.30 6.57
CA LYS A 104 -9.25 6.18 7.16
C LYS A 104 -8.72 7.58 7.50
N ASN A 105 -7.46 7.85 7.21
CA ASN A 105 -6.79 9.10 7.55
C ASN A 105 -6.91 10.12 6.41
N SER A 106 -7.08 11.39 6.76
CA SER A 106 -7.14 12.49 5.79
C SER A 106 -5.77 12.93 5.28
N PHE A 107 -4.69 12.68 6.03
CA PHE A 107 -3.31 12.85 5.60
C PHE A 107 -2.67 11.49 5.35
N ILE A 108 -2.15 11.29 4.14
CA ILE A 108 -1.54 10.03 3.71
C ILE A 108 -0.11 10.31 3.22
N ASP A 109 0.86 9.66 3.86
CA ASP A 109 2.25 9.66 3.40
C ASP A 109 2.51 8.42 2.54
N MET A 110 2.68 8.63 1.23
CA MET A 110 2.82 7.53 0.28
C MET A 110 4.18 6.85 0.33
N GLN A 111 5.23 7.43 0.95
CA GLN A 111 6.50 6.72 1.15
C GLN A 111 6.32 5.44 2.00
N LYS A 112 5.28 5.41 2.83
CA LYS A 112 4.92 4.22 3.61
C LYS A 112 4.37 3.10 2.72
N TYR A 113 3.75 3.42 1.59
CA TYR A 113 2.98 2.49 0.77
C TYR A 113 3.50 2.34 -0.66
N LEU A 114 4.53 3.07 -1.07
CA LEU A 114 5.14 2.95 -2.39
C LEU A 114 6.66 2.90 -2.20
N THR A 115 7.30 1.87 -2.75
CA THR A 115 8.75 1.66 -2.76
C THR A 115 9.27 1.63 -4.18
N ASP A 116 10.54 1.26 -4.35
CA ASP A 116 11.12 1.10 -5.67
C ASP A 116 10.67 -0.17 -6.41
N ASP A 117 9.95 -1.07 -5.74
CA ASP A 117 9.59 -2.38 -6.30
C ASP A 117 8.11 -2.49 -6.73
N GLU A 118 7.19 -1.68 -6.18
CA GLU A 118 5.76 -1.78 -6.53
C GLU A 118 5.45 -1.06 -7.84
N GLU A 119 4.81 -1.80 -8.74
CA GLU A 119 4.39 -1.37 -10.07
C GLU A 119 2.99 -0.75 -10.03
N ALA A 120 2.08 -1.28 -9.20
CA ALA A 120 0.73 -0.76 -9.10
C ALA A 120 0.08 -0.98 -7.73
N VAL A 121 -0.42 0.12 -7.13
CA VAL A 121 -1.09 0.09 -5.83
C VAL A 121 -2.43 0.79 -5.91
N LEU A 122 -3.49 0.12 -5.45
CA LEU A 122 -4.82 0.70 -5.32
C LEU A 122 -5.00 1.25 -3.90
N LEU A 123 -5.27 2.55 -3.78
CA LEU A 123 -5.60 3.19 -2.51
C LEU A 123 -7.11 3.47 -2.47
N ILE A 124 -7.76 3.02 -1.41
CA ILE A 124 -9.16 3.33 -1.09
C ILE A 124 -9.18 4.08 0.25
N ASN A 125 -9.53 5.37 0.21
CA ASN A 125 -9.61 6.20 1.40
C ASN A 125 -11.06 6.35 1.87
N GLU A 126 -11.38 5.72 3.01
CA GLU A 126 -12.67 5.76 3.69
C GLU A 126 -12.78 6.89 4.73
N SER A 127 -11.83 7.83 4.77
CA SER A 127 -11.90 8.97 5.66
C SER A 127 -13.18 9.80 5.42
N GLU A 128 -13.84 10.19 6.51
CA GLU A 128 -15.00 11.09 6.49
C GLU A 128 -14.63 12.53 6.06
N SER A 129 -13.33 12.84 6.01
CA SER A 129 -12.87 14.17 5.59
C SER A 129 -13.20 14.41 4.10
N PRO A 130 -13.75 15.59 3.76
CA PRO A 130 -14.10 15.90 2.38
C PRO A 130 -12.85 15.89 1.48
N ASN A 131 -11.76 16.47 1.98
CA ASN A 131 -10.47 16.52 1.29
C ASN A 131 -9.43 15.64 1.96
N LYS A 132 -8.56 15.06 1.13
CA LYS A 132 -7.45 14.19 1.51
C LYS A 132 -6.18 14.79 0.97
N ILE A 133 -5.14 14.82 1.81
CA ILE A 133 -3.80 15.27 1.43
C ILE A 133 -2.95 14.03 1.22
N ILE A 134 -2.51 13.83 -0.02
CA ILE A 134 -1.60 12.76 -0.42
C ILE A 134 -0.21 13.37 -0.56
N ASN A 135 0.71 12.98 0.33
CA ASN A 135 2.11 13.35 0.25
C ASN A 135 2.87 12.32 -0.59
N LEU A 136 3.50 12.80 -1.65
CA LEU A 136 4.25 12.02 -2.64
C LEU A 136 5.70 12.48 -2.75
N THR A 137 6.15 13.32 -1.81
CA THR A 137 7.54 13.74 -1.73
C THR A 137 8.43 12.51 -1.69
N GLY A 138 9.43 12.42 -2.58
CA GLY A 138 10.34 11.27 -2.66
C GLY A 138 9.72 9.97 -3.20
N VAL A 139 8.48 10.02 -3.72
CA VAL A 139 7.80 8.87 -4.33
C VAL A 139 7.66 9.12 -5.83
N CYS A 140 8.55 8.52 -6.62
CA CYS A 140 8.61 8.73 -8.07
C CYS A 140 9.24 7.53 -8.81
N PRO A 141 8.98 7.41 -10.13
CA PRO A 141 7.94 8.10 -10.90
C PRO A 141 6.61 7.33 -10.91
N TYR A 142 5.50 8.02 -10.67
CA TYR A 142 4.17 7.42 -10.64
C TYR A 142 3.13 8.23 -11.40
N VAL A 143 2.18 7.53 -12.02
CA VAL A 143 0.93 8.06 -12.52
C VAL A 143 -0.18 7.74 -11.54
N ILE A 144 -1.09 8.70 -11.36
CA ILE A 144 -2.16 8.61 -10.38
C ILE A 144 -3.47 8.78 -11.12
N LEU A 145 -4.28 7.73 -11.17
CA LEU A 145 -5.63 7.77 -11.72
C LEU A 145 -6.63 8.02 -10.59
N PHE A 146 -7.53 8.96 -10.81
CA PHE A 146 -8.55 9.35 -9.84
C PHE A 146 -9.90 8.77 -10.25
N PHE A 147 -10.58 8.12 -9.31
CA PHE A 147 -11.92 7.59 -9.50
C PHE A 147 -12.89 8.15 -8.47
N ASP A 148 -14.14 8.36 -8.88
CA ASP A 148 -15.21 8.76 -7.97
C ASP A 148 -15.78 7.57 -7.16
N GLU A 149 -16.85 7.83 -6.41
CA GLU A 149 -17.51 6.82 -5.56
C GLU A 149 -18.17 5.68 -6.36
N GLU A 150 -18.50 5.93 -7.63
CA GLU A 150 -19.04 4.95 -8.58
C GLU A 150 -17.93 4.29 -9.42
N LEU A 151 -16.66 4.56 -9.11
CA LEU A 151 -15.48 4.10 -9.83
C LEU A 151 -15.36 4.64 -11.27
N ASN A 152 -16.04 5.73 -11.60
CA ASN A 152 -15.83 6.42 -12.87
C ASN A 152 -14.51 7.17 -12.85
N PHE A 153 -13.80 7.15 -13.97
CA PHE A 153 -12.53 7.86 -14.14
C PHE A 153 -12.75 9.38 -14.17
N ARG A 154 -11.94 10.12 -13.42
CA ARG A 154 -12.08 11.57 -13.24
C ARG A 154 -10.86 12.38 -13.59
N GLY A 155 -9.70 11.74 -13.72
CA GLY A 155 -8.49 12.42 -14.14
C GLY A 155 -7.22 11.64 -13.88
N VAL A 156 -6.11 12.22 -14.34
CA VAL A 156 -4.77 11.67 -14.20
C VAL A 156 -3.81 12.75 -13.73
N SER A 157 -2.93 12.40 -12.81
CA SER A 157 -1.80 13.24 -12.38
C SER A 157 -0.49 12.46 -12.52
N TYR A 158 0.61 13.18 -12.67
CA TYR A 158 1.94 12.59 -12.81
C TYR A 158 2.86 13.12 -11.71
N SER A 159 3.44 12.20 -10.94
CA SER A 159 4.58 12.45 -10.06
C SER A 159 5.85 12.16 -10.86
N LYS A 160 6.44 13.18 -11.47
CA LYS A 160 7.71 13.09 -12.21
C LYS A 160 8.82 13.65 -11.34
N GLU A 161 9.73 12.80 -10.86
CA GLU A 161 10.87 13.27 -10.08
C GLU A 161 11.72 14.22 -10.93
N SER A 162 11.70 15.49 -10.58
CA SER A 162 12.55 16.50 -11.24
C SER A 162 13.14 17.50 -10.26
N GLY A 163 12.93 17.31 -8.95
CA GLY A 163 13.48 18.18 -7.91
C GLY A 163 13.32 17.63 -6.50
N LYS A 164 13.98 18.29 -5.53
CA LYS A 164 13.95 17.95 -4.08
C LYS A 164 12.80 18.62 -3.33
N GLY A 165 11.85 19.18 -4.05
CA GLY A 165 10.71 19.91 -3.48
C GLY A 165 9.68 18.97 -2.88
N GLU A 166 8.91 19.49 -1.94
CA GLU A 166 7.74 18.80 -1.43
C GLU A 166 6.67 18.69 -2.53
N PHE A 167 6.11 17.48 -2.69
CA PHE A 167 5.02 17.23 -3.62
C PHE A 167 3.82 16.65 -2.87
N ARG A 168 2.74 17.43 -2.84
CA ARG A 168 1.48 17.07 -2.18
C ARG A 168 0.31 17.32 -3.13
N ILE A 169 -0.66 16.43 -3.11
CA ILE A 169 -1.92 16.56 -3.84
C ILE A 169 -3.07 16.61 -2.83
N THR A 170 -3.97 17.57 -3.00
CA THR A 170 -5.24 17.57 -2.28
C THR A 170 -6.33 17.06 -3.22
N THR A 171 -7.08 16.05 -2.78
CA THR A 171 -8.13 15.42 -3.60
C THR A 171 -9.37 15.10 -2.77
N GLN A 172 -10.54 15.17 -3.40
CA GLN A 172 -11.80 14.69 -2.84
C GLN A 172 -12.04 13.20 -3.12
N TYR A 173 -11.38 12.67 -4.15
CA TYR A 173 -11.53 11.30 -4.62
C TYR A 173 -11.04 10.30 -3.58
N LYS A 174 -11.85 9.26 -3.33
CA LYS A 174 -11.56 8.20 -2.36
C LYS A 174 -10.72 7.08 -2.98
N THR A 175 -10.88 6.81 -4.27
CA THR A 175 -10.21 5.71 -4.94
C THR A 175 -9.14 6.24 -5.89
N LEU A 176 -7.87 5.90 -5.61
CA LEU A 176 -6.71 6.30 -6.38
C LEU A 176 -5.93 5.06 -6.83
N LEU A 177 -5.57 4.98 -8.11
CA LEU A 177 -4.65 3.96 -8.61
C LEU A 177 -3.29 4.59 -8.91
N PHE A 178 -2.25 4.09 -8.25
CA PHE A 178 -0.87 4.47 -8.51
C PHE A 178 -0.25 3.46 -9.47
N LEU A 179 0.37 3.94 -10.55
CA LEU A 179 1.05 3.13 -11.56
C LEU A 179 2.47 3.63 -11.74
N ARG A 180 3.48 2.79 -11.53
CA ARG A 180 4.89 3.14 -11.72
C ARG A 180 5.16 3.40 -13.20
N LEU A 181 6.02 4.38 -13.49
CA LEU A 181 6.51 4.59 -14.86
C LEU A 181 7.83 3.82 -15.08
N PRO A 182 8.05 3.25 -16.28
CA PRO A 182 7.13 3.22 -17.43
C PRO A 182 6.06 2.12 -17.32
N HIS A 183 4.87 2.36 -17.87
CA HIS A 183 3.81 1.34 -17.97
C HIS A 183 3.08 1.45 -19.33
N GLN A 184 2.20 0.48 -19.64
CA GLN A 184 1.51 0.39 -20.94
C GLN A 184 0.06 0.87 -20.96
N VAL A 185 -0.51 1.26 -19.81
CA VAL A 185 -1.91 1.74 -19.71
C VAL A 185 -2.16 2.97 -20.59
N LYS A 186 -3.22 2.91 -21.41
CA LYS A 186 -3.72 4.01 -22.24
C LYS A 186 -4.85 4.75 -21.52
N TYR A 187 -4.58 5.98 -21.08
CA TYR A 187 -5.52 6.73 -20.22
C TYR A 187 -6.68 7.39 -20.96
N ASP A 188 -6.48 7.73 -22.23
CA ASP A 188 -7.47 8.34 -23.13
C ASP A 188 -8.67 7.42 -23.39
N GLN A 189 -8.49 6.13 -23.09
CA GLN A 189 -9.49 5.09 -23.27
C GLN A 189 -10.13 4.66 -21.95
N ILE A 190 -9.85 5.30 -20.81
CA ILE A 190 -10.40 4.87 -19.50
C ILE A 190 -11.71 5.61 -19.22
N ASN A 191 -12.76 4.84 -18.99
CA ASN A 191 -14.05 5.33 -18.52
C ASN A 191 -14.30 4.99 -17.05
N ASN A 192 -14.01 3.75 -16.63
CA ASN A 192 -14.29 3.31 -15.27
C ASN A 192 -13.34 2.19 -14.80
N LEU A 193 -13.17 2.10 -13.49
CA LEU A 193 -12.45 1.02 -12.82
C LEU A 193 -13.43 -0.08 -12.42
N LYS A 194 -13.03 -1.33 -12.62
CA LYS A 194 -13.69 -2.51 -12.08
C LYS A 194 -12.70 -3.27 -11.19
N ILE A 195 -13.10 -3.46 -9.94
CA ILE A 195 -12.41 -4.28 -8.96
C ILE A 195 -12.95 -5.71 -9.11
N ASN A 196 -12.08 -6.70 -9.33
CA ASN A 196 -12.47 -8.09 -9.63
C ASN A 196 -12.63 -8.94 -8.38
#